data_AF-A0A261G093-F1
#
_entry.id   AF-A0A261G093-F1
#
_cell.length_a   1.000
_cell.length_b   1.000
_cell.length_c   1.000
_cell.angle_alpha   90.00
_cell.angle_beta   90.00
_cell.angle_gamma   90.00
#
_symmetry.space_group_name_H-M   'P 1'
#
loop_
_entity.id
_entity.type
_entity.pdbx_description
1 polymer ?
#
loop_
_entity_poly.entity_id
_entity_poly.type
_entity_poly.pdbx_seq_one_letter_code
_entity_poly.pdbx_strand_id
1 'polypeptide(L)'
;MSGKRDLTSVWSSLSKQRRLTVAVTAIVVVVLLILLASLHLWNRHQVAVAQGECRIANEQYSTFESRAKHLDTDSDVQPATVIKASQVADTKTVDTLHAKLTAFTQKSPKKASCTIGNAATIRQTTAILHKSLNDRKTAKTAIVKAARAVVASRDAKSLADAKSSLSKAVKAAQGTLDSSHGKVADNKTRETLQKSLDAANKVLADKSVKDPQKYRDAQATLAAPVKGVNDSVAAKAAADKAAAAAQAAAQAQAQSRSSAGSSSSSSSSKSYSRSSGSTTQRKTTGSTAGSGTSSGTSSRSSGTNSGSSSSHSNSGGSSSGSGSGFDLTPSKPIQGCVDGKSVCPIG
;
A
#
# COMPACT_ATOMS: atom_id res chain seq x y z
N MET A 1 -52.40 70.09 43.28
CA MET A 1 -53.85 70.17 43.02
C MET A 1 -54.06 70.15 41.52
N SER A 2 -54.55 69.02 41.02
CA SER A 2 -54.73 68.73 39.59
C SER A 2 -56.02 69.37 39.08
N GLY A 3 -55.89 70.34 38.18
CA GLY A 3 -57.02 70.88 37.42
C GLY A 3 -57.43 69.91 36.30
N LYS A 4 -58.53 69.19 36.51
CA LYS A 4 -59.26 68.54 35.41
C LYS A 4 -59.79 69.64 34.50
N ARG A 5 -59.20 69.79 33.32
CA ARG A 5 -59.80 70.58 32.23
C ARG A 5 -60.92 69.73 31.65
N ASP A 6 -62.14 70.02 32.08
CA ASP A 6 -63.37 69.44 31.55
C ASP A 6 -63.48 69.73 30.04
N LEU A 7 -63.34 68.66 29.25
CA LEU A 7 -63.49 68.66 27.78
C LEU A 7 -64.96 68.79 27.34
N THR A 8 -65.89 68.95 28.27
CA THR A 8 -67.33 68.99 28.02
C THR A 8 -67.83 70.34 27.49
N SER A 9 -67.07 71.42 27.64
CA SER A 9 -67.50 72.78 27.26
C SER A 9 -67.32 73.13 25.78
N VAL A 10 -66.51 72.38 25.02
CA VAL A 10 -66.29 72.65 23.58
C VAL A 10 -67.47 72.16 22.72
N TRP A 11 -68.31 71.28 23.26
CA TRP A 11 -69.39 70.65 22.49
C TRP A 11 -70.64 71.52 22.32
N SER A 12 -70.85 72.57 23.11
CA SER A 12 -72.13 73.31 23.19
C SER A 12 -72.37 74.37 22.10
N SER A 13 -71.50 74.52 21.10
CA SER A 13 -71.65 75.57 20.05
C SER A 13 -71.65 75.07 18.60
N LEU A 14 -71.55 73.76 18.33
CA LEU A 14 -71.58 73.22 16.96
C LEU A 14 -72.94 72.60 16.64
N SER A 15 -73.51 72.98 15.50
CA SER A 15 -74.77 72.45 14.97
C SER A 15 -74.74 70.92 14.86
N LYS A 16 -75.91 70.27 14.96
CA LYS A 16 -76.09 68.81 14.96
C LYS A 16 -75.33 68.10 13.81
N GLN A 17 -75.23 68.77 12.67
CA GLN A 17 -74.47 68.35 11.48
C GLN A 17 -72.95 68.25 11.73
N ARG A 18 -72.35 69.26 12.38
CA ARG A 18 -70.92 69.29 12.69
C ARG A 18 -70.49 68.25 13.74
N ARG A 19 -71.35 67.94 14.71
CA ARG A 19 -71.10 66.88 15.70
C ARG A 19 -71.08 65.49 15.05
N LEU A 20 -71.98 65.24 14.10
CA LEU A 20 -72.00 64.01 13.31
C LEU A 20 -70.76 63.88 12.41
N THR A 21 -70.35 64.95 11.72
CA THR A 21 -69.12 64.93 10.91
C THR A 21 -67.89 64.60 11.76
N VAL A 22 -67.72 65.24 12.92
CA VAL A 22 -66.60 64.98 13.84
C VAL A 22 -66.60 63.52 14.32
N ALA A 23 -67.75 62.98 14.71
CA ALA A 23 -67.88 61.58 15.13
C ALA A 23 -67.53 60.60 14.01
N VAL A 24 -68.00 60.84 12.78
CA VAL A 24 -67.68 60.01 11.61
C VAL A 24 -66.18 60.07 11.28
N THR A 25 -65.56 61.26 11.26
CA THR A 25 -64.11 61.36 11.05
C THR A 25 -63.30 60.66 12.15
N ALA A 26 -63.73 60.73 13.42
CA ALA A 26 -63.05 60.03 14.50
C ALA A 26 -63.10 58.50 14.31
N ILE A 27 -64.25 57.97 13.88
CA ILE A 27 -64.39 56.53 13.57
C ILE A 27 -63.50 56.14 12.39
N VAL A 28 -63.47 56.94 11.32
CA VAL A 28 -62.62 56.68 10.14
C VAL A 28 -61.14 56.66 10.53
N VAL A 29 -60.69 57.60 11.37
CA VAL A 29 -59.30 57.64 11.86
C VAL A 29 -58.98 56.40 12.71
N VAL A 30 -59.89 55.98 13.61
CA VAL A 30 -59.70 54.76 14.42
C VAL A 30 -59.60 53.51 13.55
N VAL A 31 -60.46 53.37 12.53
CA VAL A 31 -60.41 52.25 11.59
C VAL A 31 -59.08 52.24 10.83
N LEU A 32 -58.61 53.39 10.35
CA LEU A 32 -57.30 53.49 9.69
C LEU A 32 -56.15 53.09 10.61
N LEU A 33 -56.17 53.49 11.89
CA LEU A 33 -55.16 53.10 12.86
C LEU A 33 -55.15 51.60 13.15
N ILE A 34 -56.32 50.96 13.22
CA ILE A 34 -56.43 49.50 13.40
C ILE A 34 -55.85 48.76 12.19
N LEU A 35 -56.14 49.23 10.97
CA LEU A 35 -55.59 48.65 9.73
C LEU A 35 -54.06 48.77 9.69
N LEU A 36 -53.52 49.95 10.03
CA LEU A 36 -52.07 50.18 10.08
C LEU A 36 -51.38 49.33 11.17
N ALA A 37 -51.98 49.23 12.36
CA ALA A 37 -51.45 48.40 13.44
C ALA A 37 -51.45 46.91 13.07
N SER A 38 -52.50 46.43 12.41
CA SER A 38 -52.61 45.04 11.94
C SER A 38 -51.55 44.71 10.89
N LEU A 39 -51.34 45.60 9.91
CA LEU A 39 -50.26 45.46 8.92
C LEU A 39 -48.88 45.47 9.57
N HIS A 40 -48.67 46.33 10.57
CA HIS A 40 -47.39 46.42 11.25
C HIS A 40 -47.10 45.16 12.08
N LEU A 41 -48.11 44.60 12.75
CA LEU A 41 -47.98 43.33 13.49
C LEU A 41 -47.70 42.16 12.55
N TRP A 42 -48.40 42.09 11.41
CA TRP A 42 -48.16 41.09 10.37
C TRP A 42 -46.74 41.20 9.81
N ASN A 43 -46.27 42.40 9.48
CA ASN A 43 -44.92 42.60 8.96
C ASN A 43 -43.84 42.20 9.99
N ARG A 44 -44.04 42.54 11.27
CA ARG A 44 -43.14 42.10 12.36
C ARG A 44 -43.14 40.58 12.52
N HIS A 45 -44.29 39.94 12.42
CA HIS A 45 -44.41 38.48 12.47
C HIS A 45 -43.68 37.82 11.29
N GLN A 46 -43.89 38.31 10.07
CA GLN A 46 -43.23 37.81 8.86
C GLN A 46 -41.70 37.96 8.93
N VAL A 47 -41.21 39.08 9.44
CA VAL A 47 -39.77 39.29 9.66
C VAL A 47 -39.25 38.32 10.73
N ALA A 48 -39.94 38.14 11.84
CA ALA A 48 -39.52 37.21 12.90
C ALA A 48 -39.45 35.75 12.42
N VAL A 49 -40.45 35.30 11.64
CA VAL A 49 -40.44 33.96 11.02
C VAL A 49 -39.26 33.82 10.06
N ALA A 50 -39.06 34.80 9.17
CA ALA A 50 -37.94 34.77 8.22
C ALA A 50 -36.57 34.74 8.93
N GLN A 51 -36.41 35.49 10.03
CA GLN A 51 -35.20 35.47 10.86
C GLN A 51 -34.96 34.10 11.50
N GLY A 52 -36.03 33.46 11.99
CA GLY A 52 -35.97 32.11 12.56
C GLY A 52 -35.48 31.08 11.54
N GLU A 53 -36.06 31.05 10.35
CA GLU A 53 -35.64 30.15 9.26
C GLU A 53 -34.19 30.42 8.84
N CYS A 54 -33.80 31.69 8.72
CA CYS A 54 -32.43 32.05 8.37
C CYS A 54 -31.42 31.59 9.44
N ARG A 55 -31.75 31.73 10.74
CA ARG A 55 -30.88 31.28 11.83
C ARG A 55 -30.67 29.77 11.77
N ILE A 56 -31.74 29.00 11.57
CA ILE A 56 -31.66 27.53 11.42
C ILE A 56 -30.78 27.16 10.21
N ALA A 57 -30.98 27.82 9.07
CA ALA A 57 -30.16 27.60 7.87
C ALA A 57 -28.66 27.89 8.12
N ASN A 58 -28.37 28.97 8.83
CA ASN A 58 -27.00 29.36 9.19
C ASN A 58 -26.37 28.39 10.21
N GLU A 59 -27.13 27.89 11.18
CA GLU A 59 -26.68 26.86 12.13
C GLU A 59 -26.33 25.55 11.41
N GLN A 60 -27.20 25.09 10.50
CA GLN A 60 -26.95 23.91 9.67
C GLN A 60 -25.70 24.08 8.81
N TYR A 61 -25.54 25.25 8.18
CA TYR A 61 -24.35 25.58 7.41
C TYR A 61 -23.09 25.55 8.29
N SER A 62 -23.14 26.15 9.48
CA SER A 62 -22.00 26.19 10.40
C SER A 62 -21.61 24.81 10.93
N THR A 63 -22.60 23.96 11.19
CA THR A 63 -22.40 22.58 11.66
C THR A 63 -21.83 21.71 10.54
N PHE A 64 -22.26 21.94 9.30
CA PHE A 64 -21.64 21.28 8.15
C PHE A 64 -20.18 21.71 8.01
N GLU A 65 -19.89 23.01 8.10
CA GLU A 65 -18.53 23.54 8.01
C GLU A 65 -17.61 23.01 9.12
N SER A 66 -18.08 22.91 10.36
CA SER A 66 -17.26 22.37 11.45
C SER A 66 -16.87 20.91 11.20
N ARG A 67 -17.79 20.09 10.70
CA ARG A 67 -17.51 18.70 10.29
C ARG A 67 -16.61 18.64 9.05
N ALA A 68 -16.82 19.56 8.11
CA ALA A 68 -16.07 19.64 6.86
C ALA A 68 -14.58 20.00 7.05
N LYS A 69 -14.21 20.66 8.16
CA LYS A 69 -12.80 20.90 8.54
C LYS A 69 -12.01 19.63 8.79
N HIS A 70 -12.68 18.54 9.16
CA HIS A 70 -12.09 17.24 9.46
C HIS A 70 -12.32 16.23 8.33
N LEU A 71 -12.65 16.70 7.12
CA LEU A 71 -13.01 15.85 5.99
C LEU A 71 -11.84 14.98 5.52
N ASP A 72 -10.60 15.44 5.70
CA ASP A 72 -9.38 14.67 5.40
C ASP A 72 -9.16 13.51 6.37
N THR A 73 -9.68 13.62 7.59
CA THR A 73 -9.66 12.57 8.63
C THR A 73 -10.91 11.71 8.67
N ASP A 74 -11.92 12.03 7.84
CA ASP A 74 -13.14 11.25 7.69
C ASP A 74 -12.79 9.84 7.17
N SER A 75 -13.42 8.79 7.70
CA SER A 75 -13.09 7.40 7.36
C SER A 75 -13.27 7.07 5.88
N ASP A 76 -14.16 7.80 5.19
CA ASP A 76 -14.37 7.70 3.74
C ASP A 76 -13.22 8.30 2.89
N VAL A 77 -12.37 9.16 3.47
CA VAL A 77 -11.40 9.98 2.74
C VAL A 77 -9.97 9.74 3.22
N GLN A 78 -9.74 9.59 4.53
CA GLN A 78 -8.43 9.39 5.14
C GLN A 78 -7.61 8.25 4.50
N PRO A 79 -8.19 7.08 4.16
CA PRO A 79 -7.41 6.02 3.51
C PRO A 79 -6.81 6.44 2.16
N ALA A 80 -7.44 7.40 1.47
CA ALA A 80 -7.00 7.89 0.18
C ALA A 80 -5.98 9.04 0.29
N THR A 81 -5.98 9.81 1.38
CA THR A 81 -5.06 10.96 1.55
C THR A 81 -3.62 10.55 1.83
N VAL A 82 -3.42 9.35 2.40
CA VAL A 82 -2.09 8.78 2.67
C VAL A 82 -1.49 8.03 1.47
N ILE A 83 -2.31 7.75 0.43
CA ILE A 83 -1.87 7.03 -0.77
C ILE A 83 -1.08 7.97 -1.68
N LYS A 84 0.16 7.59 -2.00
CA LYS A 84 1.04 8.33 -2.91
C LYS A 84 0.74 8.01 -4.37
N ALA A 85 1.06 8.93 -5.28
CA ALA A 85 0.91 8.73 -6.72
C ALA A 85 1.63 7.46 -7.24
N SER A 86 2.76 7.07 -6.65
CA SER A 86 3.48 5.84 -7.03
C SER A 86 2.77 4.54 -6.66
N GLN A 87 1.78 4.60 -5.76
CA GLN A 87 1.04 3.44 -5.25
C GLN A 87 -0.27 3.18 -6.00
N VAL A 88 -0.66 4.06 -6.92
CA VAL A 88 -1.88 3.93 -7.73
C VAL A 88 -1.55 3.57 -9.17
N ALA A 89 -2.49 2.90 -9.85
CA ALA A 89 -2.36 2.62 -11.28
C ALA A 89 -2.53 3.91 -12.12
N ASP A 90 -3.39 4.81 -11.67
CA ASP A 90 -3.67 6.11 -12.28
C ASP A 90 -3.33 7.24 -11.32
N THR A 91 -2.19 7.90 -11.57
CA THR A 91 -1.70 9.03 -10.76
C THR A 91 -2.68 10.21 -10.75
N LYS A 92 -3.46 10.40 -11.82
CA LYS A 92 -4.42 11.50 -11.93
C LYS A 92 -5.52 11.42 -10.88
N THR A 93 -5.80 10.24 -10.34
CA THR A 93 -6.79 10.07 -9.25
C THR A 93 -6.35 10.79 -7.98
N VAL A 94 -5.06 10.72 -7.64
CA VAL A 94 -4.46 11.39 -6.47
C VAL A 94 -4.48 12.91 -6.68
N ASP A 95 -4.08 13.37 -7.87
CA ASP A 95 -4.11 14.79 -8.23
C ASP A 95 -5.53 15.36 -8.17
N THR A 96 -6.51 14.60 -8.69
CA THR A 96 -7.92 14.99 -8.67
C THR A 96 -8.47 15.08 -7.24
N LEU A 97 -8.12 14.13 -6.36
CA LEU A 97 -8.51 14.18 -4.96
C LEU A 97 -7.94 15.42 -4.27
N HIS A 98 -6.64 15.67 -4.44
CA HIS A 98 -5.97 16.82 -3.86
C HIS A 98 -6.57 18.14 -4.36
N ALA A 99 -6.76 18.28 -5.68
CA ALA A 99 -7.36 19.47 -6.28
C ALA A 99 -8.78 19.73 -5.75
N LYS A 100 -9.60 18.70 -5.58
CA LYS A 100 -10.95 18.83 -5.01
C LYS A 100 -10.92 19.21 -3.53
N LEU A 101 -10.00 18.66 -2.75
CA LEU A 101 -9.84 18.99 -1.35
C LEU A 101 -9.44 20.46 -1.17
N THR A 102 -8.45 20.93 -1.93
CA THR A 102 -8.02 22.33 -1.95
C THR A 102 -9.11 23.28 -2.43
N ALA A 103 -9.84 22.92 -3.49
CA ALA A 103 -10.97 23.73 -3.96
C ALA A 103 -12.10 23.83 -2.93
N PHE A 104 -12.30 22.79 -2.11
CA PHE A 104 -13.33 22.73 -1.08
C PHE A 104 -12.98 23.56 0.17
N THR A 105 -11.70 23.60 0.55
CA THR A 105 -11.22 24.44 1.66
C THR A 105 -11.17 25.92 1.29
N GLN A 106 -10.89 26.25 0.02
CA GLN A 106 -10.86 27.64 -0.45
C GLN A 106 -12.25 28.27 -0.63
N LYS A 107 -13.26 27.50 -1.01
CA LYS A 107 -14.61 27.99 -1.37
C LYS A 107 -15.59 28.05 -0.19
N SER A 108 -15.15 28.41 1.01
CA SER A 108 -16.07 28.60 2.15
C SER A 108 -16.69 30.02 2.11
N PRO A 109 -17.97 30.19 1.72
CA PRO A 109 -18.63 31.49 1.77
C PRO A 109 -18.71 32.04 3.20
N LYS A 110 -18.59 33.36 3.31
CA LYS A 110 -18.73 34.08 4.59
C LYS A 110 -20.17 33.92 5.11
N LYS A 111 -20.31 33.75 6.43
CA LYS A 111 -21.62 33.69 7.10
C LYS A 111 -22.43 34.93 6.74
N ALA A 112 -23.67 34.72 6.26
CA ALA A 112 -24.58 35.80 5.96
C ALA A 112 -25.28 36.27 7.25
N SER A 113 -25.51 37.59 7.38
CA SER A 113 -26.26 38.16 8.50
C SER A 113 -27.75 37.96 8.28
N CYS A 114 -28.42 37.25 9.19
CA CYS A 114 -29.86 36.99 9.16
C CYS A 114 -30.71 38.13 9.75
N THR A 115 -30.08 39.25 10.15
CA THR A 115 -30.71 40.29 10.98
C THR A 115 -31.07 41.56 10.20
N ILE A 116 -30.59 41.71 8.97
CA ILE A 116 -30.72 42.96 8.20
C ILE A 116 -31.73 42.78 7.04
N GLY A 117 -32.74 43.64 6.98
CA GLY A 117 -33.67 43.74 5.85
C GLY A 117 -35.12 43.41 6.19
N ASN A 118 -35.98 43.43 5.17
CA ASN A 118 -37.38 42.99 5.27
C ASN A 118 -37.50 41.46 5.15
N ALA A 119 -38.69 40.91 5.37
CA ALA A 119 -38.90 39.46 5.34
C ALA A 119 -38.50 38.81 3.99
N ALA A 120 -38.64 39.52 2.87
CA ALA A 120 -38.25 39.02 1.55
C ALA A 120 -36.73 38.93 1.39
N THR A 121 -35.98 39.95 1.79
CA THR A 121 -34.50 39.94 1.77
C THR A 121 -33.93 38.84 2.65
N ILE A 122 -34.52 38.62 3.84
CA ILE A 122 -34.09 37.57 4.75
C ILE A 122 -34.36 36.19 4.14
N ARG A 123 -35.54 35.97 3.54
CA ARG A 123 -35.85 34.71 2.83
C ARG A 123 -34.93 34.45 1.64
N GLN A 124 -34.58 35.48 0.88
CA GLN A 124 -33.60 35.37 -0.21
C GLN A 124 -32.23 34.95 0.34
N THR A 125 -31.81 35.52 1.46
CA THR A 125 -30.56 35.15 2.14
C THR A 125 -30.59 33.69 2.61
N THR A 126 -31.70 33.24 3.20
CA THR A 126 -31.95 31.83 3.56
C THR A 126 -31.83 30.91 2.34
N ALA A 127 -32.42 31.28 1.20
CA ALA A 127 -32.32 30.49 -0.03
C ALA A 127 -30.87 30.38 -0.55
N ILE A 128 -30.09 31.46 -0.48
CA ILE A 128 -28.67 31.45 -0.84
C ILE A 128 -27.86 30.56 0.12
N LEU A 129 -28.15 30.59 1.42
CA LEU A 129 -27.56 29.70 2.42
C LEU A 129 -27.86 28.23 2.11
N HIS A 130 -29.12 27.89 1.82
CA HIS A 130 -29.52 26.54 1.44
C HIS A 130 -28.82 26.08 0.17
N LYS A 131 -28.75 26.93 -0.86
CA LYS A 131 -28.03 26.63 -2.10
C LYS A 131 -26.54 26.39 -1.83
N SER A 132 -25.90 27.26 -1.04
CA SER A 132 -24.48 27.13 -0.67
C SER A 132 -24.21 25.84 0.10
N LEU A 133 -25.11 25.47 1.01
CA LEU A 133 -25.06 24.21 1.74
C LEU A 133 -25.12 23.01 0.76
N ASN A 134 -26.08 23.02 -0.17
CA ASN A 134 -26.26 21.95 -1.15
C ASN A 134 -25.06 21.83 -2.11
N ASP A 135 -24.51 22.95 -2.56
CA ASP A 135 -23.31 22.98 -3.39
C ASP A 135 -22.11 22.38 -2.63
N ARG A 136 -21.95 22.69 -1.33
CA ARG A 136 -20.91 22.11 -0.48
C ARG A 136 -21.12 20.62 -0.20
N LYS A 137 -22.35 20.17 0.06
CA LYS A 137 -22.68 18.73 0.19
C LYS A 137 -22.28 17.98 -1.07
N THR A 138 -22.61 18.53 -2.24
CA THR A 138 -22.26 17.96 -3.54
C THR A 138 -20.74 17.88 -3.73
N ALA A 139 -20.02 18.92 -3.34
CA ALA A 139 -18.56 18.92 -3.36
C ALA A 139 -17.95 17.85 -2.42
N LYS A 140 -18.49 17.67 -1.20
CA LYS A 140 -18.09 16.58 -0.30
C LYS A 140 -18.31 15.20 -0.95
N THR A 141 -19.48 14.96 -1.54
CA THR A 141 -19.76 13.69 -2.24
C THR A 141 -18.77 13.44 -3.39
N ALA A 142 -18.40 14.50 -4.13
CA ALA A 142 -17.40 14.40 -5.19
C ALA A 142 -15.99 14.08 -4.65
N ILE A 143 -15.62 14.59 -3.47
CA ILE A 143 -14.37 14.25 -2.78
C ILE A 143 -14.38 12.78 -2.36
N VAL A 144 -15.45 12.29 -1.72
CA VAL A 144 -15.59 10.88 -1.33
C VAL A 144 -15.49 9.96 -2.55
N LYS A 145 -16.13 10.33 -3.67
CA LYS A 145 -16.01 9.59 -4.93
C LYS A 145 -14.57 9.56 -5.46
N ALA A 146 -13.85 10.69 -5.39
CA ALA A 146 -12.44 10.76 -5.78
C ALA A 146 -11.56 9.91 -4.85
N ALA A 147 -11.80 9.93 -3.54
CA ALA A 147 -11.09 9.10 -2.57
C ALA A 147 -11.28 7.60 -2.87
N ARG A 148 -12.52 7.18 -3.13
CA ARG A 148 -12.81 5.80 -3.56
C ARG A 148 -12.11 5.43 -4.86
N ALA A 149 -12.01 6.35 -5.82
CA ALA A 149 -11.29 6.14 -7.07
C ALA A 149 -9.78 5.94 -6.84
N VAL A 150 -9.16 6.70 -5.92
CA VAL A 150 -7.76 6.52 -5.51
C VAL A 150 -7.54 5.13 -4.91
N VAL A 151 -8.39 4.72 -3.96
CA VAL A 151 -8.30 3.39 -3.33
C VAL A 151 -8.47 2.29 -4.37
N ALA A 152 -9.49 2.38 -5.23
CA ALA A 152 -9.71 1.41 -6.31
C ALA A 152 -8.53 1.34 -7.30
N SER A 153 -7.87 2.48 -7.57
CA SER A 153 -6.68 2.55 -8.42
C SER A 153 -5.46 1.88 -7.77
N ARG A 154 -5.30 2.00 -6.44
CA ARG A 154 -4.29 1.26 -5.66
C ARG A 154 -4.59 -0.23 -5.62
N ASP A 155 -5.86 -0.62 -5.48
CA ASP A 155 -6.32 -2.01 -5.57
C ASP A 155 -6.01 -2.62 -6.92
N ALA A 156 -6.35 -1.92 -8.00
CA ALA A 156 -6.06 -2.34 -9.36
C ALA A 156 -4.56 -2.54 -9.59
N LYS A 157 -3.72 -1.60 -9.11
CA LYS A 157 -2.26 -1.73 -9.21
C LYS A 157 -1.74 -2.96 -8.48
N SER A 158 -2.13 -3.14 -7.21
CA SER A 158 -1.68 -4.29 -6.40
C SER A 158 -2.08 -5.62 -7.04
N LEU A 159 -3.30 -5.71 -7.57
CA LEU A 159 -3.79 -6.88 -8.29
C LEU A 159 -3.00 -7.14 -9.57
N ALA A 160 -2.76 -6.10 -10.38
CA ALA A 160 -1.97 -6.22 -11.61
C ALA A 160 -0.52 -6.65 -11.32
N ASP A 161 0.11 -6.08 -10.31
CA ASP A 161 1.47 -6.42 -9.89
C ASP A 161 1.54 -7.87 -9.38
N ALA A 162 0.55 -8.33 -8.62
CA ALA A 162 0.46 -9.72 -8.16
C ALA A 162 0.25 -10.71 -9.33
N LYS A 163 -0.62 -10.40 -10.28
CA LYS A 163 -0.80 -11.19 -11.51
C LYS A 163 0.48 -11.29 -12.34
N SER A 164 1.15 -10.16 -12.53
CA SER A 164 2.43 -10.10 -13.27
C SER A 164 3.51 -10.93 -12.58
N SER A 165 3.60 -10.86 -11.25
CA SER A 165 4.55 -11.62 -10.45
C SER A 165 4.30 -13.13 -10.53
N LEU A 166 3.03 -13.57 -10.41
CA LEU A 166 2.66 -14.97 -10.60
C LEU A 166 2.96 -15.45 -12.03
N SER A 167 2.62 -14.66 -13.05
CA SER A 167 2.91 -15.01 -14.45
C SER A 167 4.41 -15.19 -14.70
N LYS A 168 5.26 -14.32 -14.14
CA LYS A 168 6.72 -14.47 -14.22
C LYS A 168 7.21 -15.73 -13.52
N ALA A 169 6.67 -16.03 -12.33
CA ALA A 169 7.02 -17.23 -11.59
C ALA A 169 6.61 -18.51 -12.34
N VAL A 170 5.42 -18.54 -12.93
CA VAL A 170 4.95 -19.62 -13.81
C VAL A 170 5.89 -19.80 -15.00
N LYS A 171 6.27 -18.72 -15.70
CA LYS A 171 7.21 -18.81 -16.83
C LYS A 171 8.58 -19.36 -16.40
N ALA A 172 9.10 -18.91 -15.26
CA ALA A 172 10.37 -19.41 -14.73
C ALA A 172 10.28 -20.89 -14.36
N ALA A 173 9.21 -21.30 -13.67
CA ALA A 173 8.95 -22.69 -13.32
C ALA A 173 8.75 -23.60 -14.54
N GLN A 174 8.07 -23.12 -15.59
CA GLN A 174 7.96 -23.83 -16.87
C GLN A 174 9.34 -24.03 -17.51
N GLY A 175 10.18 -22.99 -17.53
CA GLY A 175 11.56 -23.11 -18.01
C GLY A 175 12.38 -24.16 -17.24
N THR A 176 12.20 -24.26 -15.93
CA THR A 176 12.80 -25.36 -15.12
C THR A 176 12.26 -26.73 -15.55
N LEU A 177 10.95 -26.85 -15.79
CA LEU A 177 10.33 -28.11 -16.21
C LEU A 177 10.82 -28.58 -17.59
N ASP A 178 11.02 -27.63 -18.50
CA ASP A 178 11.48 -27.88 -19.87
C ASP A 178 12.98 -28.24 -19.88
N SER A 179 13.81 -27.45 -19.19
CA SER A 179 15.27 -27.66 -19.13
C SER A 179 15.68 -28.93 -18.38
N SER A 180 14.83 -29.43 -17.48
CA SER A 180 15.08 -30.64 -16.67
C SER A 180 14.69 -31.95 -17.37
N HIS A 181 14.12 -31.91 -18.58
CA HIS A 181 13.69 -33.10 -19.30
C HIS A 181 14.85 -34.08 -19.54
N GLY A 182 14.71 -35.33 -19.04
CA GLY A 182 15.74 -36.37 -19.13
C GLY A 182 16.97 -36.15 -18.24
N LYS A 183 17.00 -35.09 -17.43
CA LYS A 183 18.12 -34.74 -16.54
C LYS A 183 17.84 -34.96 -15.06
N VAL A 184 16.63 -35.34 -14.69
CA VAL A 184 16.24 -35.59 -13.28
C VAL A 184 16.52 -37.03 -12.86
N ALA A 185 16.87 -37.21 -11.58
CA ALA A 185 16.99 -38.54 -10.97
C ALA A 185 15.62 -39.17 -10.65
N ASP A 186 14.63 -38.33 -10.32
CA ASP A 186 13.26 -38.74 -9.98
C ASP A 186 12.24 -37.95 -10.80
N ASN A 187 11.54 -38.64 -11.70
CA ASN A 187 10.52 -38.03 -12.55
C ASN A 187 9.30 -37.51 -11.77
N LYS A 188 9.04 -38.02 -10.56
CA LYS A 188 7.94 -37.52 -9.70
C LYS A 188 8.13 -36.06 -9.29
N THR A 189 9.38 -35.58 -9.25
CA THR A 189 9.67 -34.16 -8.99
C THR A 189 9.14 -33.26 -10.11
N ARG A 190 9.27 -33.69 -11.38
CA ARG A 190 8.71 -32.97 -12.54
C ARG A 190 7.18 -33.00 -12.54
N GLU A 191 6.59 -34.15 -12.21
CA GLU A 191 5.12 -34.29 -12.09
C GLU A 191 4.55 -33.38 -10.99
N THR A 192 5.25 -33.25 -9.87
CA THR A 192 4.87 -32.35 -8.78
C THR A 192 4.93 -30.89 -9.22
N LEU A 193 5.99 -30.50 -9.93
CA LEU A 193 6.12 -29.16 -10.50
C LEU A 193 5.02 -28.87 -11.53
N GLN A 194 4.69 -29.84 -12.39
CA GLN A 194 3.61 -29.71 -13.37
C GLN A 194 2.25 -29.47 -12.70
N LYS A 195 1.91 -30.25 -11.67
CA LYS A 195 0.66 -30.06 -10.90
C LYS A 195 0.58 -28.67 -10.26
N SER A 196 1.68 -28.17 -9.70
CA SER A 196 1.72 -26.81 -9.13
C SER A 196 1.62 -25.72 -10.20
N LEU A 197 2.24 -25.93 -11.37
CA LEU A 197 2.10 -25.04 -12.54
C LEU A 197 0.64 -24.98 -13.01
N ASP A 198 -0.03 -26.14 -13.12
CA ASP A 198 -1.44 -26.20 -13.50
C ASP A 198 -2.34 -25.46 -12.50
N ALA A 199 -2.09 -25.63 -11.20
CA ALA A 199 -2.81 -24.90 -10.15
C ALA A 199 -2.58 -23.38 -10.24
N ALA A 200 -1.33 -22.95 -10.42
CA ALA A 200 -0.99 -21.54 -10.59
C ALA A 200 -1.62 -20.94 -11.87
N ASN A 201 -1.62 -21.69 -12.98
CA ASN A 201 -2.26 -21.29 -14.22
C ASN A 201 -3.79 -21.18 -14.08
N LYS A 202 -4.42 -22.07 -13.32
CA LYS A 202 -5.86 -21.96 -13.00
C LYS A 202 -6.17 -20.67 -12.24
N VAL A 203 -5.34 -20.30 -11.26
CA VAL A 203 -5.49 -19.02 -10.54
C VAL A 203 -5.30 -17.83 -11.47
N LEU A 204 -4.34 -17.88 -12.40
CA LEU A 204 -4.15 -16.82 -13.41
C LEU A 204 -5.34 -16.68 -14.37
N ALA A 205 -5.95 -17.81 -14.76
CA ALA A 205 -7.08 -17.84 -15.68
C ALA A 205 -8.40 -17.42 -15.02
N ASP A 206 -8.52 -17.56 -13.70
CA ASP A 206 -9.73 -17.21 -12.96
C ASP A 206 -9.90 -15.68 -12.83
N LYS A 207 -10.83 -15.14 -13.62
CA LYS A 207 -11.19 -13.72 -13.61
C LYS A 207 -11.97 -13.30 -12.35
N SER A 208 -12.47 -14.26 -11.58
CA SER A 208 -13.24 -14.02 -10.34
C SER A 208 -12.33 -13.66 -9.17
N VAL A 209 -11.04 -14.02 -9.24
CA VAL A 209 -10.07 -13.72 -8.19
C VAL A 209 -9.70 -12.23 -8.22
N LYS A 210 -10.27 -11.49 -7.27
CA LYS A 210 -10.01 -10.05 -7.04
C LYS A 210 -9.01 -9.76 -5.92
N ASP A 211 -8.67 -10.78 -5.13
CA ASP A 211 -7.73 -10.64 -4.02
C ASP A 211 -6.28 -10.83 -4.51
N PRO A 212 -5.40 -9.82 -4.41
CA PRO A 212 -3.98 -9.95 -4.75
C PRO A 212 -3.27 -11.05 -3.97
N GLN A 213 -3.71 -11.36 -2.75
CA GLN A 213 -3.06 -12.35 -1.89
C GLN A 213 -3.17 -13.76 -2.48
N LYS A 214 -4.30 -14.11 -3.10
CA LYS A 214 -4.46 -15.42 -3.77
C LYS A 214 -3.44 -15.66 -4.88
N TYR A 215 -3.06 -14.61 -5.63
CA TYR A 215 -2.00 -14.71 -6.63
C TYR A 215 -0.62 -14.89 -5.99
N ARG A 216 -0.36 -14.21 -4.86
CA ARG A 216 0.89 -14.34 -4.10
C ARG A 216 1.04 -15.72 -3.45
N ASP A 217 -0.04 -16.25 -2.89
CA ASP A 217 -0.07 -17.59 -2.31
C ASP A 217 0.19 -18.63 -3.40
N ALA A 218 -0.49 -18.53 -4.54
CA ALA A 218 -0.24 -19.39 -5.69
C ALA A 218 1.22 -19.31 -6.16
N GLN A 219 1.83 -18.12 -6.16
CA GLN A 219 3.23 -17.94 -6.50
C GLN A 219 4.14 -18.67 -5.52
N ALA A 220 3.86 -18.58 -4.21
CA ALA A 220 4.66 -19.23 -3.17
C ALA A 220 4.65 -20.77 -3.30
N THR A 221 3.54 -21.37 -3.77
CA THR A 221 3.47 -22.82 -3.97
C THR A 221 4.40 -23.37 -5.05
N LEU A 222 4.91 -22.52 -5.95
CA LEU A 222 5.85 -22.92 -7.00
C LEU A 222 7.29 -23.10 -6.49
N ALA A 223 7.67 -22.47 -5.36
CA ALA A 223 9.06 -22.43 -4.90
C ALA A 223 9.61 -23.82 -4.54
N ALA A 224 8.87 -24.59 -3.73
CA ALA A 224 9.31 -25.92 -3.29
C ALA A 224 9.41 -26.95 -4.43
N PRO A 225 8.42 -27.07 -5.34
CA PRO A 225 8.54 -27.95 -6.50
C PRO A 225 9.69 -27.59 -7.45
N VAL A 226 9.92 -26.29 -7.69
CA VAL A 226 11.08 -25.84 -8.50
C VAL A 226 12.39 -26.27 -7.84
N LYS A 227 12.52 -26.09 -6.52
CA LYS A 227 13.70 -26.56 -5.78
C LYS A 227 13.85 -28.08 -5.88
N GLY A 228 12.77 -28.83 -5.73
CA GLY A 228 12.78 -30.30 -5.82
C GLY A 228 13.27 -30.81 -7.18
N VAL A 229 12.86 -30.18 -8.28
CA VAL A 229 13.37 -30.52 -9.62
C VAL A 229 14.86 -30.20 -9.74
N ASN A 230 15.31 -29.03 -9.28
CA ASN A 230 16.72 -28.65 -9.32
C ASN A 230 17.60 -29.59 -8.49
N ASP A 231 17.14 -29.98 -7.29
CA ASP A 231 17.83 -30.95 -6.44
C ASP A 231 17.91 -32.32 -7.13
N SER A 232 16.85 -32.74 -7.82
CA SER A 232 16.82 -34.00 -8.59
C SER A 232 17.78 -33.98 -9.78
N VAL A 233 17.89 -32.85 -10.49
CA VAL A 233 18.88 -32.66 -11.56
C VAL A 233 20.30 -32.74 -11.00
N ALA A 234 20.56 -32.07 -9.88
CA ALA A 234 21.87 -32.09 -9.23
C ALA A 234 22.25 -33.52 -8.76
N ALA A 235 21.30 -34.25 -8.18
CA ALA A 235 21.50 -35.64 -7.77
C ALA A 235 21.84 -36.55 -8.95
N LYS A 236 21.13 -36.41 -10.09
CA LYS A 236 21.47 -37.18 -11.30
C LYS A 236 22.84 -36.83 -11.83
N ALA A 237 23.18 -35.54 -11.92
CA ALA A 237 24.48 -35.10 -12.39
C ALA A 237 25.63 -35.62 -11.50
N ALA A 238 25.44 -35.67 -10.18
CA ALA A 238 26.39 -36.26 -9.25
C ALA A 238 26.56 -37.78 -9.47
N ALA A 239 25.46 -38.50 -9.66
CA ALA A 239 25.48 -39.94 -9.94
C ALA A 239 26.16 -40.26 -11.28
N ASP A 240 25.84 -39.51 -12.34
CA ASP A 240 26.44 -39.66 -13.67
C ASP A 240 27.96 -39.41 -13.61
N LYS A 241 28.40 -38.38 -12.87
CA LYS A 241 29.82 -38.09 -12.66
C LYS A 241 30.54 -39.21 -11.90
N ALA A 242 29.92 -39.78 -10.86
CA ALA A 242 30.48 -40.89 -10.10
C ALA A 242 30.60 -42.16 -10.97
N ALA A 243 29.59 -42.45 -11.78
CA ALA A 243 29.61 -43.57 -12.73
C ALA A 243 30.72 -43.42 -13.78
N ALA A 244 30.88 -42.22 -14.36
CA ALA A 244 31.94 -41.93 -15.31
C ALA A 244 33.35 -42.09 -14.70
N ALA A 245 33.55 -41.64 -13.45
CA ALA A 245 34.82 -41.81 -12.74
C ALA A 245 35.13 -43.30 -12.46
N ALA A 246 34.12 -44.09 -12.07
CA ALA A 246 34.27 -45.52 -11.85
C ALA A 246 34.62 -46.27 -13.15
N GLN A 247 33.98 -45.92 -14.27
CA GLN A 247 34.29 -46.49 -15.59
C GLN A 247 35.72 -46.16 -16.03
N ALA A 248 36.17 -44.92 -15.85
CA ALA A 248 37.54 -44.53 -16.16
C ALA A 248 38.58 -45.29 -15.31
N ALA A 249 38.31 -45.47 -14.01
CA ALA A 249 39.19 -46.26 -13.13
C ALA A 249 39.25 -47.75 -13.56
N ALA A 250 38.10 -48.34 -13.93
CA ALA A 250 38.05 -49.73 -14.40
C ALA A 250 38.82 -49.93 -15.72
N GLN A 251 38.72 -48.98 -16.66
CA GLN A 251 39.48 -49.01 -17.92
C GLN A 251 41.00 -48.91 -17.67
N ALA A 252 41.44 -48.01 -16.78
CA ALA A 252 42.85 -47.89 -16.41
C ALA A 252 43.42 -49.19 -15.79
N GLN A 253 42.60 -49.90 -14.99
CA GLN A 253 43.00 -51.16 -14.38
C GLN A 253 43.02 -52.34 -15.38
N ALA A 254 42.18 -52.32 -16.41
CA ALA A 254 42.21 -53.31 -17.49
C ALA A 254 43.43 -53.13 -18.42
N GLN A 255 43.84 -51.89 -18.67
CA GLN A 255 44.98 -51.56 -19.53
C GLN A 255 46.34 -51.87 -18.87
N SER A 256 46.42 -51.74 -17.55
CA SER A 256 47.61 -52.13 -16.78
C SER A 256 47.78 -53.66 -16.69
N ARG A 257 46.69 -54.44 -16.65
CA ARG A 257 46.75 -55.91 -16.68
C ARG A 257 47.15 -56.47 -18.05
N SER A 258 46.74 -55.85 -19.15
CA SER A 258 47.11 -56.29 -20.51
C SER A 258 48.56 -55.96 -20.88
N SER A 259 49.15 -54.94 -20.27
CA SER A 259 50.58 -54.60 -20.44
C SER A 259 51.54 -55.43 -19.58
N ALA A 260 51.03 -56.11 -18.54
CA ALA A 260 51.82 -56.99 -17.68
C ALA A 260 51.87 -58.46 -18.16
N GLY A 261 51.11 -58.81 -19.21
CA GLY A 261 51.03 -60.17 -19.77
C GLY A 261 52.00 -60.47 -20.93
N SER A 262 52.81 -59.51 -21.37
CA SER A 262 53.70 -59.64 -22.54
C SER A 262 55.20 -59.68 -22.19
N SER A 263 55.57 -60.14 -20.99
CA SER A 263 56.98 -60.29 -20.59
C SER A 263 57.35 -61.71 -20.12
N SER A 264 56.71 -62.76 -20.65
CA SER A 264 57.08 -64.15 -20.30
C SER A 264 57.00 -65.13 -21.47
N SER A 265 57.94 -65.03 -22.42
CA SER A 265 58.46 -66.20 -23.17
C SER A 265 59.66 -65.85 -24.07
N SER A 266 60.88 -65.97 -23.54
CA SER A 266 61.98 -66.59 -24.30
C SER A 266 63.13 -66.97 -23.36
N SER A 267 63.21 -68.27 -23.10
CA SER A 267 64.27 -68.98 -22.38
C SER A 267 65.60 -69.02 -23.14
N SER A 268 66.69 -68.79 -22.41
CA SER A 268 68.03 -69.40 -22.49
C SER A 268 68.35 -70.37 -23.66
N SER A 269 69.39 -70.09 -24.47
CA SER A 269 70.72 -70.78 -24.43
C SER A 269 71.64 -70.60 -25.67
N LYS A 270 72.92 -70.32 -25.38
CA LYS A 270 74.22 -70.73 -26.03
C LYS A 270 74.56 -70.46 -27.52
N SER A 271 75.49 -69.50 -27.69
CA SER A 271 76.80 -69.52 -28.44
C SER A 271 76.95 -70.16 -29.84
N TYR A 272 77.31 -69.36 -30.86
CA TYR A 272 78.62 -69.33 -31.57
C TYR A 272 78.57 -68.35 -32.77
N SER A 273 79.73 -67.78 -33.06
CA SER A 273 80.11 -66.64 -33.93
C SER A 273 79.65 -66.63 -35.40
N ARG A 274 79.49 -65.43 -36.00
CA ARG A 274 80.47 -64.74 -36.89
C ARG A 274 79.90 -63.46 -37.54
N SER A 275 80.66 -62.37 -37.38
CA SER A 275 80.96 -61.30 -38.36
C SER A 275 79.84 -60.66 -39.20
N SER A 276 79.54 -59.37 -39.00
CA SER A 276 80.23 -58.27 -39.70
C SER A 276 79.51 -56.92 -39.48
N GLY A 277 80.30 -55.86 -39.26
CA GLY A 277 80.04 -54.42 -39.49
C GLY A 277 78.86 -53.76 -38.75
N SER A 278 78.94 -52.56 -38.21
CA SER A 278 80.00 -51.56 -38.07
C SER A 278 79.41 -50.48 -37.14
N THR A 279 80.16 -50.13 -36.08
CA THR A 279 80.42 -48.77 -35.53
C THR A 279 79.23 -47.77 -35.51
N THR A 280 78.75 -47.22 -34.38
CA THR A 280 79.50 -46.47 -33.35
C THR A 280 78.65 -46.21 -32.09
N GLN A 281 79.17 -46.70 -30.95
CA GLN A 281 79.31 -46.14 -29.58
C GLN A 281 78.18 -45.27 -28.97
N ARG A 282 77.52 -45.64 -27.85
CA ARG A 282 77.94 -45.61 -26.41
C ARG A 282 78.08 -44.18 -25.86
N LYS A 283 77.67 -43.82 -24.63
CA LYS A 283 77.51 -44.58 -23.36
C LYS A 283 76.75 -43.73 -22.31
N THR A 284 75.95 -44.41 -21.47
CA THR A 284 75.81 -44.36 -19.98
C THR A 284 76.13 -43.05 -19.23
N THR A 285 75.48 -42.72 -18.10
CA THR A 285 75.59 -43.44 -16.81
C THR A 285 74.63 -42.82 -15.79
N GLY A 286 74.06 -43.61 -14.89
CA GLY A 286 73.32 -43.12 -13.72
C GLY A 286 74.25 -42.64 -12.59
N SER A 287 73.69 -41.94 -11.61
CA SER A 287 74.09 -41.97 -10.18
C SER A 287 73.12 -41.17 -9.31
N THR A 288 72.90 -41.71 -8.13
CA THR A 288 72.14 -41.24 -6.96
C THR A 288 72.87 -40.12 -6.21
N ALA A 289 72.12 -39.11 -5.74
CA ALA A 289 72.35 -38.17 -4.60
C ALA A 289 71.43 -36.96 -4.87
N GLY A 290 70.69 -36.33 -3.96
CA GLY A 290 70.84 -36.08 -2.54
C GLY A 290 70.49 -34.59 -2.33
N SER A 291 69.47 -34.31 -1.52
CA SER A 291 69.27 -33.10 -0.68
C SER A 291 69.24 -31.68 -1.29
N GLY A 292 68.25 -30.86 -0.87
CA GLY A 292 68.51 -29.45 -0.51
C GLY A 292 67.72 -28.33 -1.20
N THR A 293 66.67 -27.87 -0.51
CA THR A 293 66.38 -26.48 -0.07
C THR A 293 66.45 -25.25 -1.03
N SER A 294 65.39 -24.43 -0.92
CA SER A 294 65.33 -22.93 -0.94
C SER A 294 65.54 -22.18 -2.26
N SER A 295 64.63 -21.30 -2.75
CA SER A 295 64.07 -20.01 -2.27
C SER A 295 64.74 -18.79 -2.94
N GLY A 296 63.92 -17.85 -3.43
CA GLY A 296 64.28 -16.43 -3.73
C GLY A 296 64.79 -16.15 -5.15
N THR A 297 64.56 -15.00 -5.80
CA THR A 297 64.39 -13.64 -5.25
C THR A 297 63.89 -12.62 -6.31
N SER A 298 63.08 -11.62 -5.88
CA SER A 298 63.04 -10.16 -6.26
C SER A 298 62.72 -9.71 -7.71
N SER A 299 61.87 -8.71 -8.01
CA SER A 299 61.82 -7.33 -7.47
C SER A 299 60.64 -6.46 -8.03
N ARG A 300 60.12 -5.52 -7.20
CA ARG A 300 59.77 -4.06 -7.42
C ARG A 300 58.86 -3.66 -8.62
N SER A 301 57.88 -2.73 -8.62
CA SER A 301 57.26 -1.72 -7.73
C SER A 301 55.92 -1.31 -8.41
N SER A 302 54.83 -0.89 -7.73
CA SER A 302 54.38 0.51 -7.52
C SER A 302 52.97 0.50 -6.88
N GLY A 303 52.65 1.48 -6.02
CA GLY A 303 51.50 1.53 -5.08
C GLY A 303 50.10 1.75 -5.70
N THR A 304 49.01 1.93 -4.95
CA THR A 304 48.86 2.59 -3.63
C THR A 304 47.46 2.25 -3.06
N ASN A 305 47.36 2.10 -1.72
CA ASN A 305 46.28 2.58 -0.81
C ASN A 305 44.84 2.05 -0.97
N SER A 306 44.07 1.65 0.07
CA SER A 306 44.20 1.77 1.54
C SER A 306 43.20 0.83 2.26
N GLY A 307 43.60 0.35 3.44
CA GLY A 307 42.76 -0.03 4.61
C GLY A 307 42.09 -1.40 4.56
N SER A 308 42.61 -2.51 5.11
CA SER A 308 43.00 -2.79 6.51
C SER A 308 41.91 -2.40 7.51
N SER A 309 41.41 -3.24 8.42
CA SER A 309 42.00 -4.42 9.04
C SER A 309 40.95 -5.27 9.77
N SER A 310 41.05 -6.57 9.57
CA SER A 310 40.67 -7.65 10.48
C SER A 310 41.54 -7.68 11.75
N SER A 311 40.99 -8.15 12.88
CA SER A 311 41.59 -9.13 13.83
C SER A 311 40.62 -9.39 15.01
N HIS A 312 40.12 -10.62 15.24
CA HIS A 312 40.71 -11.70 16.08
C HIS A 312 40.90 -11.28 17.55
N SER A 313 40.47 -11.95 18.63
CA SER A 313 39.87 -13.27 18.88
C SER A 313 39.34 -13.37 20.34
N ASN A 314 38.34 -14.24 20.54
CA ASN A 314 38.03 -15.14 21.68
C ASN A 314 37.70 -14.71 23.14
N SER A 315 36.58 -15.30 23.59
CA SER A 315 36.30 -15.98 24.87
C SER A 315 35.93 -15.19 26.15
N GLY A 316 34.73 -15.50 26.69
CA GLY A 316 34.52 -15.73 28.13
C GLY A 316 33.58 -14.79 28.91
N GLY A 317 32.39 -15.29 29.29
CA GLY A 317 31.86 -15.26 30.67
C GLY A 317 31.38 -13.97 31.36
N SER A 318 30.06 -13.89 31.57
CA SER A 318 29.33 -13.48 32.80
C SER A 318 29.19 -12.00 33.23
N SER A 319 27.90 -11.62 33.33
CA SER A 319 27.24 -10.73 34.32
C SER A 319 27.73 -9.29 34.54
N SER A 320 26.89 -8.31 34.21
CA SER A 320 26.18 -7.42 35.16
C SER A 320 25.70 -6.11 34.49
N GLY A 321 24.49 -5.67 34.85
CA GLY A 321 24.17 -4.24 35.01
C GLY A 321 23.60 -3.43 33.84
N SER A 322 22.29 -3.18 33.92
CA SER A 322 21.63 -1.86 33.75
C SER A 322 21.32 -1.30 32.36
N GLY A 323 20.03 -0.98 32.14
CA GLY A 323 19.55 -0.02 31.13
C GLY A 323 18.45 -0.59 30.21
N SER A 324 17.20 -0.71 30.67
CA SER A 324 16.11 0.25 30.40
C SER A 324 15.62 0.29 28.94
N GLY A 325 14.40 -0.22 28.69
CA GLY A 325 13.59 0.29 27.56
C GLY A 325 12.64 -0.72 26.89
N PHE A 326 11.42 -0.83 27.43
CA PHE A 326 10.15 -1.11 26.72
C PHE A 326 10.01 -2.43 25.97
N ASP A 327 9.49 -3.45 26.68
CA ASP A 327 8.86 -4.64 26.10
C ASP A 327 7.34 -4.41 25.99
N LEU A 328 6.78 -4.52 24.78
CA LEU A 328 5.35 -4.42 24.47
C LEU A 328 4.80 -5.78 24.02
N THR A 329 4.97 -6.82 24.85
CA THR A 329 4.12 -8.01 24.76
C THR A 329 2.85 -7.82 25.61
N PRO A 330 1.64 -7.79 25.05
CA PRO A 330 0.42 -7.79 25.84
C PRO A 330 0.18 -9.21 26.38
N SER A 331 0.52 -9.43 27.65
CA SER A 331 0.06 -10.60 28.39
C SER A 331 -1.28 -10.28 29.07
N LYS A 332 -2.32 -11.00 28.62
CA LYS A 332 -3.63 -11.27 29.24
C LYS A 332 -4.81 -10.32 28.92
N PRO A 333 -6.00 -10.90 28.66
CA PRO A 333 -7.21 -10.17 28.28
C PRO A 333 -7.92 -9.56 29.49
N ILE A 334 -8.39 -8.33 29.34
CA ILE A 334 -9.30 -7.68 30.28
C ILE A 334 -10.66 -8.37 30.14
N GLN A 335 -11.12 -9.05 31.20
CA GLN A 335 -12.48 -9.54 31.30
C GLN A 335 -13.44 -8.35 31.34
N GLY A 336 -14.44 -8.35 30.43
CA GLY A 336 -15.64 -7.53 30.59
C GLY A 336 -15.92 -6.57 29.44
N CYS A 337 -16.12 -7.08 28.22
CA CYS A 337 -16.93 -6.42 27.19
C CYS A 337 -17.62 -7.53 26.39
N VAL A 338 -18.74 -8.01 26.92
CA VAL A 338 -19.64 -8.92 26.20
C VAL A 338 -20.63 -8.08 25.40
N ASP A 339 -20.93 -8.56 24.20
CA ASP A 339 -21.75 -7.93 23.18
C ASP A 339 -23.07 -7.30 23.67
N GLY A 340 -23.37 -6.13 23.10
CA GLY A 340 -24.74 -5.67 22.95
C GLY A 340 -25.27 -4.76 24.07
N LYS A 341 -25.24 -3.46 23.75
CA LYS A 341 -25.94 -2.32 24.36
C LYS A 341 -25.15 -1.51 25.41
N SER A 342 -24.95 -0.24 25.03
CA SER A 342 -24.82 0.95 25.88
C SER A 342 -23.44 1.29 26.48
N VAL A 343 -22.76 2.23 25.81
CA VAL A 343 -21.91 3.33 26.34
C VAL A 343 -20.74 2.96 27.27
N CYS A 344 -19.51 3.13 26.80
CA CYS A 344 -18.31 3.27 27.65
C CYS A 344 -17.97 4.76 27.84
N PRO A 345 -17.83 5.27 29.08
CA PRO A 345 -17.33 6.62 29.33
C PRO A 345 -15.79 6.66 29.24
N ILE A 346 -15.32 7.82 28.83
CA ILE A 346 -13.92 8.16 28.55
C ILE A 346 -13.18 8.37 29.88
N GLY A 347 -11.99 7.78 30.01
CA GLY A 347 -11.00 8.04 31.06
C GLY A 347 -9.65 7.50 30.60
#